data_AF-A0A965VG99-F1
#
_entry.id   AF-A0A965VG99-F1
#
_cell.length_a   1.000
_cell.length_b   1.000
_cell.length_c   1.000
_cell.angle_alpha   90.00
_cell.angle_beta   90.00
_cell.angle_gamma   90.00
#
_symmetry.space_group_name_H-M   'P 1'
#
loop_
_entity.id
_entity.type
_entity.pdbx_description
1 polymer ?
#
loop_
_entity_poly.entity_id
_entity_poly.type
_entity_poly.pdbx_seq_one_letter_code
_entity_poly.pdbx_strand_id
1 'polypeptide(L)'
;MAAGGPPVPLPAAQREVTAILLETAAPAGLPASLMAMQLRTTINEGRDGQAAEPVREITQLLDLFVRPLELVLLLVTSLVVVVSALGILVGMVGSSLERSRDVAIMRALGARRSHVLATVLIEAVLLAVAGGLVGWLLGHLLVAAIGPLVATDAGVSLGVLSAAPLAELLLVPLLVGVAILAGLLPALAAYRTDVARWLS
;
A
#
# COMPACT_ATOMS: atom_id res chain seq x y z
N MET A 1 58.75 -10.15 -6.93
CA MET A 1 58.07 -11.44 -7.15
C MET A 1 58.14 -12.22 -5.84
N ALA A 2 57.17 -12.04 -4.95
CA ALA A 2 57.03 -12.84 -3.72
C ALA A 2 55.60 -12.73 -3.17
N ALA A 3 54.91 -13.87 -3.15
CA ALA A 3 53.83 -14.29 -2.25
C ALA A 3 52.54 -13.45 -2.18
N GLY A 4 51.67 -13.59 -3.20
CA GLY A 4 50.24 -13.27 -3.12
C GLY A 4 49.41 -14.45 -2.56
N GLY A 5 49.69 -14.87 -1.32
CA GLY A 5 48.83 -15.80 -0.58
C GLY A 5 47.87 -15.04 0.33
N PRO A 6 46.71 -15.63 0.74
CA PRO A 6 45.85 -15.01 1.73
C PRO A 6 46.65 -14.74 3.02
N PRO A 7 46.47 -13.58 3.67
CA PRO A 7 47.26 -13.20 4.84
C PRO A 7 47.11 -14.24 5.95
N VAL A 8 48.24 -14.73 6.48
CA VAL A 8 48.25 -15.67 7.61
C VAL A 8 47.70 -14.94 8.84
N PRO A 9 46.65 -15.48 9.51
CA PRO A 9 46.08 -14.83 10.68
C PRO A 9 47.13 -14.67 11.78
N LEU A 10 47.23 -13.47 12.35
CA LEU A 10 48.14 -13.21 13.47
C LEU A 10 47.84 -14.15 14.66
N PRO A 11 48.86 -14.53 15.46
CA PRO A 11 48.70 -15.25 16.71
C PRO A 11 47.66 -14.55 17.60
N ALA A 12 46.83 -15.31 18.32
CA ALA A 12 45.72 -14.74 19.11
C ALA A 12 46.15 -13.64 20.11
N ALA A 13 47.39 -13.72 20.61
CA ALA A 13 47.98 -12.73 21.52
C ALA A 13 48.32 -11.37 20.87
N GLN A 14 48.32 -11.27 19.54
CA GLN A 14 48.65 -10.05 18.77
C GLN A 14 47.44 -9.50 18.00
N ARG A 15 46.24 -10.07 18.22
CA ARG A 15 45.02 -9.60 17.56
C ARG A 15 44.46 -8.42 18.36
N GLU A 16 44.56 -7.23 17.78
CA GLU A 16 43.84 -6.06 18.26
C GLU A 16 42.39 -6.14 17.77
N VAL A 17 41.43 -5.80 18.63
CA VAL A 17 40.01 -5.80 18.29
C VAL A 17 39.70 -4.55 17.47
N THR A 18 39.54 -4.71 16.17
CA THR A 18 39.29 -3.58 15.25
C THR A 18 37.82 -3.16 15.18
N ALA A 19 36.88 -4.08 15.40
CA ALA A 19 35.45 -3.79 15.39
C ALA A 19 34.66 -4.80 16.23
N ILE A 20 33.60 -4.34 16.88
CA ILE A 20 32.64 -5.16 17.62
C ILE A 20 31.24 -4.74 17.17
N LEU A 21 30.43 -5.70 16.72
CA LEU A 21 29.01 -5.46 16.47
C LEU A 21 28.26 -5.55 17.79
N LEU A 22 27.56 -4.48 18.15
CA LEU A 22 26.74 -4.39 19.35
C LEU A 22 25.29 -4.24 18.94
N GLU A 23 24.48 -5.26 19.26
CA GLU A 23 23.04 -5.16 19.15
C GLU A 23 22.47 -4.58 20.45
N THR A 24 21.87 -3.40 20.36
CA THR A 24 21.24 -2.74 21.51
C THR A 24 19.80 -3.20 21.65
N ALA A 25 19.49 -3.89 22.75
CA ALA A 25 18.12 -4.20 23.14
C ALA A 25 17.64 -3.15 24.16
N ALA A 26 16.55 -2.45 23.85
CA ALA A 26 15.90 -1.57 24.82
C ALA A 26 14.81 -2.32 25.60
N PRO A 27 14.53 -1.93 26.86
CA PRO A 27 13.37 -2.42 27.60
C PRO A 27 12.07 -2.18 26.83
N ALA A 28 11.08 -3.06 27.04
CA ALA A 28 9.77 -2.96 26.39
C ALA A 28 9.15 -1.55 26.59
N GLY A 29 8.90 -0.85 25.48
CA GLY A 29 8.33 0.50 25.47
C GLY A 29 9.32 1.64 25.18
N LEU A 30 10.63 1.37 25.14
CA LEU A 30 11.64 2.37 24.73
C LEU A 30 12.26 2.02 23.37
N PRO A 31 12.54 3.01 22.50
CA PRO A 31 13.27 2.78 21.26
C PRO A 31 14.71 2.31 21.53
N ALA A 32 15.13 1.24 20.86
CA ALA A 32 16.52 0.77 20.87
C ALA A 32 17.53 1.84 20.43
N SER A 33 17.08 2.81 19.62
CA SER A 33 17.86 3.96 19.17
C SER A 33 18.27 4.91 20.31
N LEU A 34 17.48 5.00 21.39
CA LEU A 34 17.85 5.83 22.54
C LEU A 34 19.04 5.24 23.29
N MET A 35 19.06 3.92 23.49
CA MET A 35 20.20 3.23 24.10
C MET A 35 21.43 3.26 23.18
N ALA A 36 21.24 3.06 21.87
CA ALA A 36 22.33 3.19 20.89
C ALA A 36 22.94 4.59 20.90
N MET A 37 22.11 5.63 20.97
CA MET A 37 22.55 7.03 21.07
C MET A 37 23.37 7.29 22.33
N GLN A 38 22.87 6.84 23.50
CA GLN A 38 23.57 7.02 24.77
C GLN A 38 24.92 6.29 24.78
N LEU A 39 24.93 5.04 24.30
CA LEU A 39 26.14 4.24 24.20
C LEU A 39 27.14 4.87 23.22
N ARG A 40 26.68 5.38 22.08
CA ARG A 40 27.52 6.11 21.11
C ARG A 40 28.15 7.34 21.73
N THR A 41 27.39 8.14 22.48
CA THR A 41 27.94 9.32 23.16
C THR A 41 28.98 8.95 24.19
N THR A 42 28.74 7.94 25.03
CA THR A 42 29.70 7.49 26.05
C THR A 42 30.99 6.93 25.45
N ILE A 43 30.89 6.18 24.34
CA ILE A 43 32.07 5.64 23.64
C ILE A 43 32.86 6.76 22.95
N ASN A 44 32.17 7.71 22.29
CA ASN A 44 32.83 8.80 21.56
C ASN A 44 33.42 9.90 22.48
N GLU A 45 33.03 9.94 23.76
CA GLU A 45 33.68 10.76 24.79
C GLU A 45 35.02 10.16 25.24
N GLY A 46 35.19 8.84 25.09
CA GLY A 46 36.44 8.14 25.34
C GLY A 46 37.48 8.37 24.23
N ARG A 47 38.74 8.00 24.49
CA ARG A 47 39.83 8.06 23.50
C ARG A 47 40.15 6.71 22.86
N ASP A 48 39.51 5.65 23.33
CA ASP A 48 39.87 4.26 23.01
C ASP A 48 39.05 3.67 21.85
N GLY A 49 38.07 4.41 21.31
CA GLY A 49 37.26 3.93 20.20
C GLY A 49 36.29 4.97 19.66
N GLN A 50 35.61 4.59 18.57
CA GLN A 50 34.56 5.38 17.95
C GLN A 50 33.37 4.48 17.67
N ALA A 51 32.20 4.88 18.15
CA ALA A 51 30.94 4.24 17.86
C ALA A 51 30.33 4.87 16.59
N ALA A 52 30.10 4.02 15.59
CA ALA A 52 29.29 4.33 14.41
C ALA A 52 27.93 3.65 14.57
N GLU A 53 26.86 4.27 14.05
CA GLU A 53 25.49 3.74 14.14
C GLU A 53 24.91 3.49 12.74
N PRO A 54 25.51 2.63 11.88
CA PRO A 54 25.22 2.59 10.44
C PRO A 54 23.74 2.50 10.07
N VAL A 55 22.94 1.83 10.91
CA VAL A 55 21.49 1.71 10.75
C VAL A 55 20.80 3.09 10.73
N ARG A 56 21.24 4.03 11.56
CA ARG A 56 20.71 5.39 11.60
C ARG A 56 21.04 6.15 10.32
N GLU A 57 22.28 6.13 9.86
CA GLU A 57 22.63 6.82 8.61
C GLU A 57 21.90 6.20 7.41
N ILE A 58 21.79 4.87 7.36
CA ILE A 58 21.02 4.18 6.31
C ILE A 58 19.54 4.58 6.37
N THR A 59 18.89 4.53 7.53
CA THR A 59 17.47 4.93 7.65
C THR A 59 17.25 6.39 7.32
N GLN A 60 18.16 7.30 7.68
CA GLN A 60 18.07 8.71 7.30
C GLN A 60 18.19 8.92 5.79
N LEU A 61 19.13 8.21 5.13
CA LEU A 61 19.24 8.24 3.68
C LEU A 61 17.99 7.68 3.01
N LEU A 62 17.47 6.55 3.50
CA LEU A 62 16.21 5.98 3.00
C LEU A 62 15.04 6.96 3.20
N ASP A 63 14.93 7.61 4.36
CA ASP A 63 13.88 8.61 4.61
C ASP A 63 13.97 9.82 3.66
N LEU A 64 15.17 10.23 3.26
CA LEU A 64 15.36 11.34 2.31
C LEU A 64 14.94 10.99 0.88
N PHE A 65 15.08 9.73 0.46
CA PHE A 65 14.81 9.32 -0.92
C PHE A 65 13.50 8.53 -1.09
N VAL A 66 13.25 7.54 -0.22
CA VAL A 66 12.10 6.63 -0.29
C VAL A 66 10.83 7.35 0.15
N ARG A 67 10.87 8.13 1.24
CA ARG A 67 9.65 8.74 1.78
C ARG A 67 8.99 9.76 0.84
N PRO A 68 9.72 10.66 0.15
CA PRO A 68 9.10 11.51 -0.87
C PRO A 68 8.54 10.72 -2.04
N LEU A 69 9.22 9.64 -2.46
CA LEU A 69 8.74 8.76 -3.52
C LEU A 69 7.43 8.08 -3.12
N GLU A 70 7.34 7.54 -1.90
CA GLU A 70 6.11 6.97 -1.35
C GLU A 70 4.95 7.98 -1.35
N LEU A 71 5.23 9.24 -0.96
CA LEU A 71 4.21 10.30 -0.98
C LEU A 71 3.71 10.62 -2.40
N VAL A 72 4.62 10.66 -3.38
CA VAL A 72 4.25 10.88 -4.79
C VAL A 72 3.44 9.69 -5.32
N LEU A 73 3.86 8.47 -5.02
CA LEU A 73 3.11 7.27 -5.40
C LEU A 73 1.72 7.25 -4.77
N LEU A 74 1.62 7.60 -3.48
CA LEU A 74 0.33 7.70 -2.77
C LEU A 74 -0.58 8.75 -3.40
N LEU A 75 -0.04 9.90 -3.80
CA LEU A 75 -0.78 10.94 -4.52
C LEU A 75 -1.29 10.42 -5.86
N VAL A 76 -0.43 9.78 -6.67
CA VAL A 76 -0.81 9.19 -7.96
C VAL A 76 -1.88 8.12 -7.76
N THR A 77 -1.71 7.21 -6.79
CA THR A 77 -2.71 6.19 -6.45
C THR A 77 -4.04 6.82 -6.08
N SER A 78 -4.05 7.89 -5.26
CA SER A 78 -5.29 8.58 -4.91
C SER A 78 -6.00 9.17 -6.13
N LEU A 79 -5.24 9.73 -7.09
CA LEU A 79 -5.80 10.27 -8.32
C LEU A 79 -6.40 9.16 -9.18
N VAL A 80 -5.71 8.03 -9.31
CA VAL A 80 -6.20 6.85 -10.03
C VAL A 80 -7.50 6.35 -9.41
N VAL A 81 -7.58 6.24 -8.07
CA VAL A 81 -8.81 5.85 -7.37
C VAL A 81 -9.97 6.81 -7.68
N VAL A 82 -9.72 8.12 -7.68
CA VAL A 82 -10.74 9.13 -8.03
C VAL A 82 -11.21 8.96 -9.48
N VAL A 83 -10.28 8.81 -10.43
CA VAL A 83 -10.61 8.61 -11.85
C VAL A 83 -11.40 7.31 -12.05
N SER A 84 -11.01 6.23 -11.37
CA SER A 84 -11.73 4.95 -11.40
C SER A 84 -13.14 5.08 -10.81
N ALA A 85 -13.30 5.78 -9.68
CA ALA A 85 -14.60 6.03 -9.07
C ALA A 85 -15.53 6.84 -9.99
N LEU A 86 -14.99 7.85 -10.69
CA LEU A 86 -15.73 8.59 -11.72
C LEU A 86 -16.11 7.71 -12.91
N GLY A 87 -15.21 6.82 -13.34
CA GLY A 87 -15.51 5.84 -14.40
C GLY A 87 -16.66 4.92 -14.03
N ILE A 88 -16.67 4.39 -12.80
CA ILE A 88 -17.78 3.60 -12.25
C ILE A 88 -19.07 4.44 -12.25
N LEU A 89 -19.02 5.67 -11.72
CA LEU A 89 -20.17 6.58 -11.68
C LEU A 89 -20.77 6.79 -13.08
N VAL A 90 -19.94 7.14 -14.07
CA VAL A 90 -20.42 7.41 -15.44
C VAL A 90 -21.00 6.16 -16.09
N GLY A 91 -20.33 5.01 -15.97
CA GLY A 91 -20.83 3.74 -16.50
C GLY A 91 -22.18 3.34 -15.88
N MET A 92 -22.32 3.56 -14.58
CA MET A 92 -23.52 3.23 -13.81
C MET A 92 -24.69 4.18 -14.10
N VAL A 93 -24.42 5.47 -14.31
CA VAL A 93 -25.42 6.42 -14.82
C VAL A 93 -25.89 5.99 -16.21
N GLY A 94 -24.98 5.61 -17.12
CA GLY A 94 -25.32 5.09 -18.45
C GLY A 94 -26.24 3.86 -18.39
N SER A 95 -25.82 2.83 -17.65
CA SER A 95 -26.60 1.59 -17.45
C SER A 95 -27.98 1.88 -16.83
N SER A 96 -28.05 2.78 -15.84
CA SER A 96 -29.32 3.15 -15.20
C SER A 96 -30.25 3.91 -16.15
N LEU A 97 -29.72 4.68 -17.10
CA LEU A 97 -30.53 5.38 -18.10
C LEU A 97 -31.09 4.40 -19.13
N GLU A 98 -30.30 3.44 -19.59
CA GLU A 98 -30.75 2.39 -20.52
C GLU A 98 -31.89 1.54 -19.91
N ARG A 99 -31.76 1.19 -18.63
CA ARG A 99 -32.74 0.38 -17.89
C ARG A 99 -33.86 1.19 -17.24
N SER A 100 -33.89 2.51 -17.44
CA SER A 100 -34.86 3.40 -16.80
C SER A 100 -36.31 3.08 -17.17
N ARG A 101 -36.55 2.62 -18.40
CA ARG A 101 -37.88 2.26 -18.92
C ARG A 101 -38.43 1.03 -18.22
N ASP A 102 -37.60 0.01 -18.02
CA ASP A 102 -37.98 -1.22 -17.31
C ASP A 102 -38.29 -0.94 -15.83
N VAL A 103 -37.49 -0.07 -15.20
CA VAL A 103 -37.73 0.39 -13.82
C VAL A 103 -39.02 1.21 -13.71
N ALA A 104 -39.32 2.06 -14.69
CA ALA A 104 -40.57 2.82 -14.73
C ALA A 104 -41.79 1.89 -14.83
N ILE A 105 -41.73 0.86 -15.67
CA ILE A 105 -42.80 -0.15 -15.82
C ILE A 105 -42.97 -0.93 -14.50
N MET A 106 -41.89 -1.44 -13.91
CA MET A 106 -41.95 -2.14 -12.63
C MET A 106 -42.54 -1.27 -11.51
N ARG A 107 -42.20 0.03 -11.48
CA ARG A 107 -42.75 0.98 -10.51
C ARG A 107 -44.23 1.28 -10.76
N ALA A 108 -44.68 1.32 -12.01
CA ALA A 108 -46.10 1.44 -12.35
C ALA A 108 -46.90 0.21 -11.87
N LEU A 109 -46.26 -0.96 -11.79
CA LEU A 109 -46.82 -2.20 -11.26
C LEU A 109 -46.67 -2.36 -9.73
N GLY A 110 -46.11 -1.36 -9.03
CA GLY A 110 -46.02 -1.34 -7.56
C GLY A 110 -44.66 -1.69 -6.93
N ALA A 111 -43.59 -1.79 -7.72
CA ALA A 111 -42.25 -2.04 -7.18
C ALA A 111 -41.76 -0.90 -6.26
N ARG A 112 -41.16 -1.27 -5.12
CA ARG A 112 -40.62 -0.32 -4.13
C ARG A 112 -39.28 0.28 -4.58
N ARG A 113 -39.11 1.60 -4.36
CA ARG A 113 -37.89 2.35 -4.71
C ARG A 113 -36.60 1.82 -4.05
N SER A 114 -36.73 1.12 -2.91
CA SER A 114 -35.62 0.50 -2.20
C SER A 114 -34.98 -0.67 -2.95
N HIS A 115 -35.73 -1.40 -3.79
CA HIS A 115 -35.16 -2.49 -4.58
C HIS A 115 -34.20 -1.96 -5.65
N VAL A 116 -34.58 -0.86 -6.32
CA VAL A 116 -33.72 -0.21 -7.32
C VAL A 116 -32.43 0.29 -6.67
N LEU A 117 -32.54 0.94 -5.50
CA LEU A 117 -31.39 1.40 -4.73
C LEU A 117 -30.45 0.24 -4.36
N ALA A 118 -31.00 -0.86 -3.85
CA ALA A 118 -30.21 -2.02 -3.42
C ALA A 118 -29.47 -2.69 -4.60
N THR A 119 -30.16 -2.91 -5.73
CA THR A 119 -29.54 -3.51 -6.92
C THR A 119 -28.38 -2.67 -7.44
N VAL A 120 -28.58 -1.36 -7.50
CA VAL A 120 -27.60 -0.38 -7.98
C VAL A 120 -26.36 -0.36 -7.06
N LEU A 121 -26.56 -0.34 -5.73
CA LEU A 121 -25.44 -0.42 -4.78
C LEU A 121 -24.70 -1.76 -4.85
N ILE A 122 -25.42 -2.87 -5.00
CA ILE A 122 -24.82 -4.21 -5.14
C ILE A 122 -23.96 -4.27 -6.41
N GLU A 123 -24.44 -3.74 -7.54
CA GLU A 123 -23.69 -3.69 -8.79
C GLU A 123 -22.38 -2.90 -8.63
N ALA A 124 -22.42 -1.73 -7.98
CA ALA A 124 -21.22 -0.94 -7.68
C ALA A 124 -20.22 -1.69 -6.80
N VAL A 125 -20.70 -2.33 -5.72
CA VAL A 125 -19.84 -3.11 -4.82
C VAL A 125 -19.22 -4.30 -5.55
N LEU A 126 -20.00 -5.02 -6.37
CA LEU A 126 -19.48 -6.15 -7.15
C LEU A 126 -18.41 -5.72 -8.15
N LEU A 127 -18.60 -4.61 -8.85
CA LEU A 127 -17.61 -4.07 -9.78
C LEU A 127 -16.32 -3.68 -9.05
N ALA A 128 -16.43 -3.02 -7.90
CA ALA A 128 -15.27 -2.60 -7.11
C ALA A 128 -14.51 -3.79 -6.51
N VAL A 129 -15.23 -4.80 -5.98
CA VAL A 129 -14.60 -6.01 -5.44
C VAL A 129 -13.93 -6.82 -6.54
N ALA A 130 -14.59 -7.02 -7.68
CA ALA A 130 -14.01 -7.75 -8.81
C ALA A 130 -12.77 -7.04 -9.36
N GLY A 131 -12.85 -5.73 -9.61
CA GLY A 131 -11.71 -4.93 -10.06
C GLY A 131 -10.58 -4.90 -9.05
N GLY A 132 -10.91 -4.78 -7.76
CA GLY A 132 -9.95 -4.81 -6.65
C GLY A 132 -9.21 -6.15 -6.54
N LEU A 133 -9.93 -7.26 -6.61
CA LEU A 133 -9.34 -8.61 -6.59
C LEU A 133 -8.40 -8.84 -7.79
N VAL A 134 -8.85 -8.46 -9.00
CA VAL A 134 -8.03 -8.58 -10.21
C VAL A 134 -6.79 -7.69 -10.11
N GLY A 135 -6.94 -6.43 -9.69
CA GLY A 135 -5.81 -5.51 -9.52
C GLY A 135 -4.81 -5.99 -8.47
N TRP A 136 -5.31 -6.49 -7.33
CA TRP A 136 -4.47 -7.06 -6.27
C TRP A 136 -3.67 -8.27 -6.77
N LEU A 137 -4.32 -9.18 -7.50
CA LEU A 137 -3.67 -10.36 -8.07
C LEU A 137 -2.61 -9.97 -9.11
N LEU A 138 -2.93 -9.05 -10.01
CA LEU A 138 -1.99 -8.56 -11.04
C LEU A 138 -0.80 -7.83 -10.42
N GLY A 139 -1.02 -7.03 -9.37
CA GLY A 139 0.05 -6.36 -8.64
C GLY A 139 1.03 -7.36 -8.01
N HIS A 140 0.51 -8.38 -7.34
CA HIS A 140 1.33 -9.45 -6.76
C HIS A 140 2.07 -10.27 -7.82
N LEU A 141 1.41 -10.56 -8.94
CA LEU A 141 2.05 -11.27 -10.05
C LEU A 141 3.20 -10.46 -10.65
N LEU A 142 3.02 -9.14 -10.78
CA LEU A 142 4.06 -8.25 -11.28
C LEU A 142 5.26 -8.20 -10.32
N VAL A 143 5.00 -8.12 -9.01
CA VAL A 143 6.07 -8.19 -7.98
C VAL A 143 6.78 -9.54 -8.03
N ALA A 144 6.05 -10.64 -8.20
CA ALA A 144 6.66 -11.97 -8.32
C ALA A 144 7.53 -12.11 -9.58
N ALA A 145 7.14 -11.48 -10.69
CA ALA A 145 7.89 -11.53 -11.94
C ALA A 145 9.14 -10.64 -11.93
N ILE A 146 9.05 -9.43 -11.37
CA ILE A 146 10.13 -8.44 -11.39
C ILE A 146 11.04 -8.52 -10.16
N GLY A 147 10.51 -9.01 -9.03
CA GLY A 147 11.22 -9.11 -7.74
C GLY A 147 12.59 -9.78 -7.82
N PRO A 148 12.75 -10.93 -8.52
CA PRO A 148 14.05 -11.59 -8.66
C PRO A 148 15.09 -10.74 -9.40
N LEU A 149 14.67 -10.00 -10.43
CA LEU A 149 15.56 -9.12 -11.22
C LEU A 149 16.05 -7.92 -10.40
N VAL A 150 15.16 -7.35 -9.59
CA VAL A 150 15.51 -6.25 -8.68
C VAL A 150 16.43 -6.74 -7.55
N ALA A 151 16.20 -7.95 -7.04
CA ALA A 151 17.04 -8.52 -6.00
C ALA A 151 18.49 -8.75 -6.46
N THR A 152 18.70 -9.11 -7.73
CA THR A 152 20.04 -9.30 -8.29
C THR A 152 20.79 -7.99 -8.53
N ASP A 153 20.11 -6.94 -8.99
CA ASP A 153 20.77 -5.68 -9.38
C ASP A 153 20.88 -4.67 -8.23
N ALA A 154 19.86 -4.59 -7.37
CA ALA A 154 19.79 -3.61 -6.28
C ALA A 154 20.09 -4.20 -4.89
N GLY A 155 20.21 -5.53 -4.76
CA GLY A 155 20.40 -6.20 -3.47
C GLY A 155 19.20 -6.09 -2.52
N VAL A 156 18.04 -5.63 -3.02
CA VAL A 156 16.81 -5.47 -2.24
C VAL A 156 15.90 -6.65 -2.50
N SER A 157 15.59 -7.44 -1.45
CA SER A 157 14.63 -8.53 -1.55
C SER A 157 13.21 -7.99 -1.55
N LEU A 158 12.55 -8.02 -2.71
CA LEU A 158 11.10 -7.79 -2.83
C LEU A 158 10.39 -9.14 -2.67
N GLY A 159 9.80 -9.37 -1.49
CA GLY A 159 8.99 -10.55 -1.26
C GLY A 159 7.58 -10.35 -1.82
N VAL A 160 6.97 -11.41 -2.34
CA VAL A 160 5.57 -11.37 -2.83
C VAL A 160 4.60 -10.92 -1.71
N LEU A 161 4.95 -11.16 -0.44
CA LEU A 161 4.16 -10.78 0.75
C LEU A 161 4.91 -9.79 1.66
N SER A 162 5.97 -9.14 1.19
CA SER A 162 6.70 -8.14 2.00
C SER A 162 5.95 -6.79 2.06
N ALA A 163 4.93 -6.59 1.22
CA ALA A 163 3.99 -5.50 1.36
C ALA A 163 3.16 -5.74 2.64
N ALA A 164 3.34 -4.88 3.64
CA ALA A 164 2.76 -4.97 4.97
C ALA A 164 1.36 -5.64 4.96
N PRO A 165 1.23 -6.93 5.34
CA PRO A 165 0.00 -7.70 5.13
C PRO A 165 -1.19 -7.13 5.92
N LEU A 166 -0.90 -6.39 6.99
CA LEU A 166 -1.88 -5.69 7.81
C LEU A 166 -2.46 -4.46 7.10
N ALA A 167 -1.68 -3.79 6.25
CA ALA A 167 -2.14 -2.66 5.43
C ALA A 167 -3.01 -3.14 4.28
N GLU A 168 -2.74 -4.33 3.71
CA GLU A 168 -3.59 -4.91 2.66
C GLU A 168 -5.00 -5.24 3.15
N LEU A 169 -5.15 -5.59 4.43
CA LEU A 169 -6.46 -5.82 5.02
C LEU A 169 -7.36 -4.58 4.97
N LEU A 170 -6.77 -3.38 4.94
CA LEU A 170 -7.50 -2.11 4.81
C LEU A 170 -7.97 -1.83 3.38
N LEU A 171 -7.46 -2.56 2.37
CA LEU A 171 -7.88 -2.36 0.98
C LEU A 171 -9.35 -2.72 0.78
N VAL A 172 -9.81 -3.83 1.36
CA VAL A 172 -11.20 -4.29 1.22
C VAL A 172 -12.21 -3.25 1.72
N PRO A 173 -12.14 -2.75 2.97
CA PRO A 173 -13.07 -1.72 3.44
C PRO A 173 -12.93 -0.40 2.67
N LEU A 174 -11.72 -0.03 2.23
CA LEU A 174 -11.50 1.17 1.42
C LEU A 174 -12.20 1.05 0.06
N LEU A 175 -12.02 -0.06 -0.64
CA LEU A 175 -12.63 -0.32 -1.94
C LEU A 175 -14.16 -0.33 -1.85
N VAL A 176 -14.72 -0.99 -0.83
CA VAL A 176 -16.16 -0.99 -0.56
C VAL A 176 -16.66 0.43 -0.27
N GLY A 177 -15.92 1.20 0.54
CA GLY A 177 -16.26 2.60 0.83
C GLY A 177 -16.32 3.45 -0.45
N VAL A 178 -15.28 3.37 -1.30
CA VAL A 178 -15.24 4.08 -2.59
C VAL A 178 -16.38 3.64 -3.51
N ALA A 179 -16.69 2.35 -3.57
CA ALA A 179 -17.77 1.79 -4.38
C ALA A 179 -19.14 2.34 -3.96
N ILE A 180 -19.40 2.37 -2.65
CA ILE A 180 -20.64 2.91 -2.09
C ILE A 180 -20.75 4.40 -2.43
N LEU A 181 -19.68 5.17 -2.25
CA LEU A 181 -19.67 6.61 -2.56
C LEU A 181 -19.94 6.87 -4.06
N ALA A 182 -19.29 6.11 -4.94
CA ALA A 182 -19.51 6.22 -6.39
C ALA A 182 -20.94 5.79 -6.78
N GLY A 183 -21.47 4.73 -6.17
CA GLY A 183 -22.80 4.20 -6.45
C GLY A 183 -23.95 4.99 -5.81
N LEU A 184 -23.70 5.79 -4.78
CA LEU A 184 -24.75 6.50 -4.04
C LEU A 184 -25.41 7.59 -4.89
N LEU A 185 -24.62 8.33 -5.68
CA LEU A 185 -25.14 9.36 -6.60
C LEU A 185 -26.16 8.81 -7.61
N PRO A 186 -25.86 7.78 -8.41
CA PRO A 186 -26.82 7.22 -9.36
C PRO A 186 -27.97 6.52 -8.64
N ALA A 187 -27.72 5.87 -7.50
CA ALA A 187 -28.78 5.24 -6.71
C ALA A 187 -29.82 6.26 -6.21
N LEU A 188 -29.37 7.43 -5.74
CA LEU A 188 -30.26 8.52 -5.34
C LEU A 188 -30.97 9.17 -6.53
N ALA A 189 -30.30 9.30 -7.68
CA ALA A 189 -30.92 9.79 -8.91
C ALA A 189 -32.05 8.85 -9.38
N ALA A 190 -31.82 7.54 -9.38
CA ALA A 190 -32.82 6.52 -9.71
C ALA A 190 -33.98 6.45 -8.69
N TYR A 191 -33.71 6.76 -7.43
CA TYR A 191 -34.73 6.85 -6.39
C TYR A 191 -35.70 8.03 -6.61
N ARG A 192 -35.20 9.13 -7.20
CA ARG A 192 -35.93 10.39 -7.38
C ARG A 192 -36.62 10.55 -8.74
N THR A 193 -36.39 9.68 -9.71
CA THR A 193 -37.04 9.79 -11.02
C THR A 193 -38.56 9.61 -10.91
N ASP A 194 -39.31 10.53 -11.52
CA ASP A 194 -40.76 10.43 -11.64
C ASP A 194 -41.14 9.53 -12.81
N VAL A 195 -42.00 8.55 -12.52
CA VAL A 195 -42.45 7.52 -13.46
C VAL A 195 -43.23 8.14 -14.62
N ALA A 196 -43.94 9.25 -14.36
CA ALA A 196 -44.77 9.94 -15.34
C ALA A 196 -44.00 10.53 -16.54
N ARG A 197 -42.71 10.87 -16.36
CA ARG A 197 -41.90 11.49 -17.43
C ARG A 197 -41.42 10.50 -18.49
N TRP A 198 -41.39 9.20 -18.17
CA TRP A 198 -40.84 8.16 -19.04
C TRP A 198 -41.91 7.28 -19.70
N LEU A 199 -43.20 7.52 -19.39
CA LEU A 199 -44.36 6.80 -19.92
C LEU A 199 -45.20 7.64 -20.92
N SER A 200 -44.89 8.93 -21.08
CA SER A 200 -45.43 9.78 -22.16
C SER A 200 -44.60 9.65 -23.42
#